data_AF-B4DEC2-F1
#
_entry.id   AF-B4DEC2-F1
#
_cell.length_a   1.000
_cell.length_b   1.000
_cell.length_c   1.000
_cell.angle_alpha   90.00
_cell.angle_beta   90.00
_cell.angle_gamma   90.00
#
_symmetry.space_group_name_H-M   'P 1'
#
loop_
_entity.id
_entity.type
_entity.pdbx_description
1 polymer ?
#
loop_
_entity_poly.entity_id
_entity_poly.type
_entity_poly.pdbx_seq_one_letter_code
_entity_poly.pdbx_strand_id
1 'polypeptide(L)'
;MAASQAVEEMRSRVVLGEFGVRNVHTTDFPGNYSGYDDAWDQDRFEKNFRVDVVHMDENSLEFDMVGIDAAIANAFRRILLAEVPTMAVEKVLVYNNTSIVQDEILAHRLGLIPIHADPRLFEYRNQGEKMKFWEKWTIWVQILVDCDVG
;
A
#
# COMPACT_ATOMS: atom_id res chain seq x y z
N MET A 1 23.75 -26.96 26.55
CA MET A 1 24.04 -25.53 26.29
C MET A 1 24.09 -25.20 24.79
N ALA A 2 24.79 -25.96 23.94
CA ALA A 2 24.81 -25.69 22.50
C ALA A 2 23.46 -25.91 21.78
N ALA A 3 22.68 -26.93 22.17
CA ALA A 3 21.40 -27.24 21.52
C ALA A 3 20.33 -26.15 21.73
N SER A 4 20.26 -25.54 22.91
CA SER A 4 19.31 -24.44 23.20
C SER A 4 19.64 -23.17 22.41
N GLN A 5 20.93 -22.90 22.18
CA GLN A 5 21.38 -21.75 21.39
C GLN A 5 21.00 -21.89 19.91
N ALA A 6 21.11 -23.10 19.35
CA ALA A 6 20.67 -23.37 17.99
C ALA A 6 19.15 -23.21 17.80
N VAL A 7 18.36 -23.57 18.81
CA VAL A 7 16.90 -23.36 18.80
C VAL A 7 16.55 -21.87 18.82
N GLU A 8 17.24 -21.08 19.65
CA GLU A 8 17.06 -19.62 19.70
C GLU A 8 17.41 -18.94 18.37
N GLU A 9 18.51 -19.36 17.74
CA GLU A 9 18.90 -18.88 16.41
C GLU A 9 17.84 -19.22 15.35
N MET A 10 17.32 -20.45 15.38
CA MET A 10 16.29 -20.90 14.45
C MET A 10 15.00 -20.07 14.53
N ARG A 11 14.64 -19.60 15.73
CA ARG A 11 13.41 -18.86 15.98
C ARG A 11 13.51 -17.37 15.72
N SER A 12 14.69 -16.78 15.96
CA SER A 12 14.85 -15.33 16.05
C SER A 12 15.69 -14.71 14.93
N ARG A 13 16.34 -15.52 14.08
CA ARG A 13 17.26 -15.04 13.05
C ARG A 13 17.04 -15.75 11.71
N VAL A 14 16.82 -14.96 10.67
CA VAL A 14 16.94 -15.38 9.27
C VAL A 14 18.40 -15.28 8.88
N VAL A 15 19.02 -16.40 8.48
CA VAL A 15 20.47 -16.47 8.22
C VAL A 15 20.75 -16.60 6.73
N LEU A 16 21.57 -15.72 6.19
CA LEU A 16 22.02 -15.77 4.80
C LEU A 16 23.27 -16.65 4.70
N GLY A 17 23.20 -17.74 3.93
CA GLY A 17 24.34 -18.60 3.59
C GLY A 17 24.80 -18.41 2.14
N GLU A 18 25.92 -19.04 1.79
CA GLU A 18 26.51 -18.96 0.44
C GLU A 18 25.57 -19.47 -0.66
N PHE A 19 24.84 -20.56 -0.39
CA PHE A 19 23.96 -21.23 -1.37
C PHE A 19 22.46 -21.00 -1.12
N GLY A 20 22.08 -20.22 -0.09
CA GLY A 20 20.67 -20.00 0.22
C GLY A 20 20.40 -19.40 1.60
N VAL A 21 19.15 -19.01 1.81
CA VAL A 21 18.66 -18.44 3.07
C VAL A 21 18.11 -19.56 3.96
N ARG A 22 18.42 -19.50 5.26
CA ARG A 22 17.95 -20.44 6.29
C ARG A 22 16.97 -19.75 7.23
N ASN A 23 16.12 -20.54 7.90
CA ASN A 23 15.12 -20.08 8.87
C ASN A 23 14.12 -19.07 8.28
N VAL A 24 13.64 -19.30 7.06
CA VAL A 24 12.75 -18.37 6.35
C VAL A 24 11.29 -18.39 6.84
N HIS A 25 10.92 -19.37 7.66
CA HIS A 25 9.55 -19.55 8.12
C HIS A 25 9.39 -19.05 9.56
N THR A 26 8.24 -18.43 9.83
CA THR A 26 7.74 -18.18 11.19
C THR A 26 7.45 -19.52 11.86
N THR A 27 7.98 -19.73 13.07
CA THR A 27 7.93 -21.02 13.78
C THR A 27 7.48 -20.91 15.24
N ASP A 28 7.27 -19.72 15.75
CA ASP A 28 6.78 -19.39 17.09
C ASP A 28 5.26 -19.64 17.23
N PHE A 29 4.84 -20.86 16.91
CA PHE A 29 3.48 -21.34 17.12
C PHE A 29 3.40 -22.34 18.27
N PRO A 30 2.26 -22.43 18.97
CA PRO A 30 2.08 -23.34 20.11
C PRO A 30 2.40 -24.79 19.74
N GLY A 31 3.25 -25.43 20.54
CA GLY A 31 3.62 -26.84 20.37
C GLY A 31 4.81 -27.11 19.44
N ASN A 32 5.41 -26.08 18.82
CA ASN A 32 6.58 -26.27 17.96
C ASN A 32 7.89 -26.48 18.74
N TYR A 33 8.01 -25.92 19.94
CA TYR A 33 9.22 -25.99 20.74
C TYR A 33 8.95 -26.50 22.16
N SER A 34 9.86 -27.34 22.68
CA SER A 34 9.81 -27.79 24.06
C SER A 34 10.30 -26.70 25.02
N GLY A 35 9.53 -26.45 26.08
CA GLY A 35 9.88 -25.47 27.12
C GLY A 35 9.54 -24.01 26.78
N TYR A 36 8.89 -23.74 25.65
CA TYR A 36 8.39 -22.42 25.30
C TYR A 36 6.86 -22.41 25.24
N ASP A 37 6.27 -21.30 25.68
CA ASP A 37 4.84 -21.06 25.56
C ASP A 37 4.57 -19.98 24.51
N ASP A 38 4.31 -20.45 23.30
CA ASP A 38 4.03 -19.61 22.13
C ASP A 38 2.52 -19.41 21.93
N ALA A 39 1.68 -19.73 22.93
CA ALA A 39 0.25 -19.41 22.93
C ALA A 39 0.04 -17.90 22.81
N TRP A 40 -1.03 -17.49 22.11
CA TRP A 40 -1.37 -16.09 21.95
C TRP A 40 -1.56 -15.42 23.32
N ASP A 41 -0.86 -14.31 23.52
CA ASP A 41 -0.90 -13.50 24.74
C ASP A 41 -0.88 -12.03 24.33
N GLN A 42 -2.00 -11.36 24.57
CA GLN A 42 -2.21 -9.96 24.20
C GLN A 42 -1.25 -9.03 24.96
N ASP A 43 -1.07 -9.25 26.26
CA ASP A 43 -0.23 -8.39 27.10
C ASP A 43 1.24 -8.50 26.68
N ARG A 44 1.67 -9.71 26.30
CA ARG A 44 3.01 -9.94 25.74
C ARG A 44 3.21 -9.23 24.41
N PHE A 45 2.21 -9.25 23.53
CA PHE A 45 2.27 -8.54 22.25
C PHE A 45 2.35 -7.03 22.47
N GLU A 46 1.44 -6.45 23.26
CA GLU A 46 1.38 -5.01 23.53
C GLU A 46 2.66 -4.48 24.19
N LYS A 47 3.27 -5.26 25.09
CA LYS A 47 4.52 -4.88 25.75
C LYS A 47 5.73 -4.86 24.80
N ASN A 48 5.74 -5.74 23.80
CA ASN A 48 6.87 -5.91 22.90
C ASN A 48 6.75 -5.07 21.62
N PHE A 49 5.53 -4.75 21.21
CA PHE A 49 5.28 -3.99 20.00
C PHE A 49 5.69 -2.53 20.18
N ARG A 50 6.50 -2.02 19.26
CA ARG A 50 6.85 -0.60 19.19
C ARG A 50 7.04 -0.13 17.75
N VAL A 51 6.84 1.17 17.56
CA VAL A 51 7.02 1.84 16.27
C VAL A 51 7.99 3.00 16.45
N ASP A 52 9.10 2.95 15.71
CA ASP A 52 10.15 3.96 15.75
C ASP A 52 10.19 4.68 14.39
N VAL A 53 9.85 5.97 14.35
CA VAL A 53 9.88 6.77 13.11
C VAL A 53 11.31 7.23 12.85
N VAL A 54 11.88 6.81 11.72
CA VAL A 54 13.27 7.08 11.36
C VAL A 54 13.36 8.40 10.58
N HIS A 55 12.47 8.61 9.62
CA HIS A 55 12.52 9.75 8.73
C HIS A 55 11.12 10.14 8.21
N MET A 56 10.87 11.44 8.02
CA MET A 56 9.61 11.96 7.53
C MET A 56 9.81 13.26 6.75
N ASP A 57 9.41 13.23 5.48
CA ASP A 57 9.34 14.36 4.55
C ASP A 57 7.90 14.58 4.07
N GLU A 58 7.67 15.58 3.21
CA GLU A 58 6.34 15.89 2.64
C GLU A 58 5.70 14.71 1.89
N ASN A 59 6.49 13.90 1.16
CA ASN A 59 6.01 12.79 0.33
C ASN A 59 6.64 11.44 0.67
N SER A 60 7.41 11.35 1.76
CA SER A 60 8.16 10.14 2.15
C SER A 60 8.08 9.92 3.66
N LEU A 61 7.91 8.66 4.06
CA LEU A 61 7.86 8.25 5.47
C LEU A 61 8.60 6.92 5.63
N GLU A 62 9.54 6.87 6.56
CA GLU A 62 10.31 5.67 6.94
C GLU A 62 10.17 5.42 8.44
N PHE A 63 9.77 4.21 8.80
CA PHE A 63 9.56 3.80 10.19
C PHE A 63 9.80 2.30 10.37
N ASP A 64 10.23 1.93 11.56
CA ASP A 64 10.45 0.55 11.97
C ASP A 64 9.26 0.05 12.79
N MET A 65 8.80 -1.16 12.49
CA MET A 65 7.80 -1.89 13.30
C MET A 65 8.48 -3.08 13.96
N VAL A 66 8.64 -3.04 15.29
CA VAL A 66 9.29 -4.10 16.05
C VAL A 66 8.23 -4.91 16.81
N GLY A 67 8.35 -6.24 16.79
CA GLY A 67 7.45 -7.13 17.52
C GLY A 67 6.19 -7.55 16.76
N ILE A 68 6.17 -7.40 15.44
CA ILE A 68 5.07 -7.82 14.56
C ILE A 68 5.49 -8.98 13.65
N ASP A 69 4.54 -9.88 13.34
CA ASP A 69 4.78 -10.96 12.38
C ASP A 69 4.73 -10.46 10.92
N ALA A 70 5.48 -11.16 10.05
CA ALA A 70 5.56 -10.86 8.62
C ALA A 70 4.19 -10.90 7.92
N ALA A 71 3.25 -11.73 8.37
CA ALA A 71 1.91 -11.82 7.79
C ALA A 71 1.15 -10.50 7.92
N ILE A 72 1.21 -9.84 9.09
CA ILE A 72 0.49 -8.58 9.35
C ILE A 72 1.21 -7.41 8.66
N ALA A 73 2.55 -7.37 8.71
CA ALA A 73 3.33 -6.37 7.99
C ALA A 73 3.05 -6.41 6.47
N ASN A 74 2.98 -7.61 5.87
CA ASN A 74 2.64 -7.77 4.47
C ASN A 74 1.15 -7.42 4.18
N ALA A 75 0.24 -7.61 5.15
CA ALA A 75 -1.13 -7.15 5.02
C ALA A 75 -1.21 -5.63 4.88
N PHE A 76 -0.51 -4.86 5.72
CA PHE A 76 -0.42 -3.40 5.57
C PHE A 76 0.15 -3.00 4.21
N ARG A 77 1.23 -3.63 3.76
CA ARG A 77 1.80 -3.39 2.43
C ARG A 77 0.78 -3.61 1.31
N ARG A 78 -0.04 -4.67 1.40
CA ARG A 78 -1.07 -4.98 0.40
C ARG A 78 -2.20 -3.96 0.42
N ILE A 79 -2.67 -3.57 1.61
CA ILE A 79 -3.74 -2.57 1.78
C ILE A 79 -3.29 -1.23 1.18
N LEU A 80 -2.08 -0.77 1.52
CA LEU A 80 -1.53 0.49 1.01
C LEU A 80 -1.40 0.52 -0.52
N LEU A 81 -1.12 -0.63 -1.15
CA LEU A 81 -0.95 -0.71 -2.60
C LEU A 81 -2.27 -0.81 -3.38
N ALA A 82 -3.31 -1.40 -2.80
CA ALA A 82 -4.48 -1.83 -3.57
C ALA A 82 -5.84 -1.45 -2.98
N GLU A 83 -5.93 -1.16 -1.68
CA GLU A 83 -7.21 -0.97 -0.99
C GLU A 83 -7.42 0.45 -0.48
N VAL A 84 -6.37 1.29 -0.46
CA VAL A 84 -6.52 2.72 -0.13
C VAL A 84 -7.12 3.44 -1.35
N PRO A 85 -8.34 3.99 -1.24
CA PRO A 85 -8.99 4.64 -2.36
C PRO A 85 -8.36 6.02 -2.64
N THR A 86 -8.26 6.36 -3.93
CA THR A 86 -7.77 7.66 -4.41
C THR A 86 -8.66 8.19 -5.54
N MET A 87 -8.67 9.50 -5.74
CA MET A 87 -9.38 10.13 -6.85
C MET A 87 -8.54 10.10 -8.13
N ALA A 88 -9.10 9.59 -9.22
CA ALA A 88 -8.47 9.53 -10.54
C ALA A 88 -9.48 9.78 -11.67
N VAL A 89 -8.99 10.11 -12.87
CA VAL A 89 -9.84 10.39 -14.03
C VAL A 89 -10.31 9.08 -14.67
N GLU A 90 -11.63 8.84 -14.67
CA GLU A 90 -12.23 7.63 -15.28
C GLU A 90 -12.87 7.89 -16.65
N LYS A 91 -13.49 9.05 -16.86
CA LYS A 91 -14.15 9.42 -18.12
C LYS A 91 -13.55 10.70 -18.67
N VAL A 92 -13.23 10.68 -19.96
CA VAL A 92 -12.75 11.83 -20.71
C VAL A 92 -13.71 12.10 -21.85
N LEU A 93 -14.25 13.32 -21.90
CA LEU A 93 -15.10 13.79 -23.00
C LEU A 93 -14.23 14.66 -23.90
N VAL A 94 -13.93 14.16 -25.10
CA VAL A 94 -13.08 14.85 -26.06
C VAL A 94 -13.94 15.69 -27.00
N TYR A 95 -13.60 16.97 -27.12
CA TYR A 95 -14.17 17.88 -28.10
C TYR A 95 -13.05 18.37 -29.00
N ASN A 96 -13.05 17.90 -30.25
CA ASN A 96 -12.14 18.34 -31.31
C ASN A 96 -10.63 18.20 -30.98
N ASN A 97 -10.14 16.97 -30.77
CA ASN A 97 -8.69 16.72 -30.70
C ASN A 97 -8.09 16.64 -32.11
N THR A 98 -7.30 17.64 -32.48
CA THR A 98 -6.54 17.71 -33.75
C THR A 98 -5.05 17.40 -33.57
N SER A 99 -4.63 16.98 -32.37
CA SER A 99 -3.24 16.63 -32.10
C SER A 99 -2.85 15.30 -32.74
N ILE A 100 -1.54 15.02 -32.78
CA ILE A 100 -1.00 13.72 -33.25
C ILE A 100 -1.34 12.59 -32.27
N VAL A 101 -1.59 12.92 -31.00
CA VAL A 101 -1.88 11.92 -29.96
C VAL A 101 -3.32 11.44 -30.13
N GLN A 102 -3.46 10.12 -30.29
CA GLN A 102 -4.77 9.45 -30.37
C GLN A 102 -5.57 9.64 -29.08
N ASP A 103 -6.89 9.74 -29.20
CA ASP A 103 -7.81 10.01 -28.09
C ASP A 103 -7.67 8.98 -26.96
N GLU A 104 -7.53 7.70 -27.30
CA GLU A 104 -7.39 6.62 -26.32
C GLU A 104 -6.10 6.73 -25.52
N ILE A 105 -5.01 7.11 -26.19
CA ILE A 105 -3.70 7.31 -25.57
C ILE A 105 -3.71 8.56 -24.69
N LEU A 106 -4.36 9.63 -25.14
CA LEU A 106 -4.53 10.85 -24.36
C LEU A 106 -5.33 10.56 -23.09
N ALA A 107 -6.48 9.90 -23.21
CA ALA A 107 -7.33 9.54 -22.08
C ALA A 107 -6.62 8.63 -21.07
N HIS A 108 -5.88 7.63 -21.55
CA HIS A 108 -5.09 6.75 -20.68
C HIS A 108 -4.03 7.51 -19.89
N ARG A 109 -3.33 8.45 -20.54
CA ARG A 109 -2.33 9.30 -19.84
C ARG A 109 -2.98 10.21 -18.80
N LEU A 110 -4.13 10.80 -19.11
CA LEU A 110 -4.89 11.63 -18.16
C LEU A 110 -5.38 10.81 -16.96
N GLY A 111 -5.71 9.54 -17.16
CA GLY A 111 -6.10 8.61 -16.08
C GLY A 111 -5.01 8.34 -15.05
N LEU A 112 -3.73 8.50 -15.41
CA LEU A 112 -2.59 8.25 -14.53
C LEU A 112 -2.10 9.50 -13.78
N ILE A 113 -2.68 10.67 -14.03
CA ILE A 113 -2.32 11.90 -13.34
C ILE A 113 -2.97 11.89 -11.95
N PRO A 114 -2.19 11.97 -10.85
CA PRO A 114 -2.75 12.01 -9.51
C PRO A 114 -3.49 13.34 -9.29
N ILE A 115 -4.71 13.27 -8.74
CA ILE A 115 -5.53 14.43 -8.43
C ILE A 115 -5.42 14.75 -6.93
N HIS A 116 -5.10 16.01 -6.62
CA HIS A 116 -5.03 16.50 -5.24
C HIS A 116 -6.45 16.80 -4.70
N ALA A 117 -7.21 15.74 -4.43
CA ALA A 117 -8.52 15.81 -3.79
C ALA A 117 -8.59 14.74 -2.69
N ASP A 118 -9.07 15.11 -1.50
CA ASP A 118 -9.20 14.16 -0.39
C ASP A 118 -10.34 13.17 -0.70
N PRO A 119 -10.04 11.87 -0.94
CA PRO A 119 -11.05 10.87 -1.30
C PRO A 119 -12.08 10.65 -0.18
N ARG A 120 -11.79 11.01 1.06
CA ARG A 120 -12.69 10.81 2.21
C ARG A 120 -13.92 11.71 2.17
N LEU A 121 -13.88 12.77 1.37
CA LEU A 121 -14.99 13.71 1.20
C LEU A 121 -15.98 13.26 0.11
N PHE A 122 -15.66 12.19 -0.63
CA PHE A 122 -16.42 11.69 -1.76
C PHE A 122 -17.01 10.32 -1.44
N GLU A 123 -18.19 10.06 -1.99
CA GLU A 123 -18.81 8.74 -1.98
C GLU A 123 -18.53 8.00 -3.28
N TYR A 124 -18.59 6.67 -3.25
CA TYR A 124 -18.51 5.88 -4.48
C TYR A 124 -19.73 6.12 -5.35
N ARG A 125 -19.50 6.17 -6.66
CA ARG A 125 -20.56 6.18 -7.67
C ARG A 125 -21.40 4.90 -7.60
N ASN A 126 -22.72 5.02 -7.56
CA ASN A 126 -23.59 3.84 -7.72
C ASN A 126 -23.66 3.39 -9.19
N GLN A 127 -23.84 2.09 -9.39
CA GLN A 127 -23.95 1.52 -10.73
C GLN A 127 -25.18 2.07 -11.48
N GLY A 128 -24.95 2.58 -12.70
CA GLY A 128 -26.02 3.05 -13.57
C GLY A 128 -26.48 4.50 -13.36
N GLU A 129 -25.91 5.23 -12.39
CA GLU A 129 -26.17 6.66 -12.25
C GLU A 129 -25.59 7.43 -13.43
N LYS A 130 -26.40 8.28 -14.07
CA LYS A 130 -25.93 9.20 -15.11
C LYS A 130 -25.05 10.27 -14.47
N MET A 131 -23.96 10.64 -15.14
CA MET A 131 -23.12 11.76 -14.71
C MET A 131 -23.98 13.02 -14.65
N LYS A 132 -24.18 13.57 -13.45
CA LYS A 132 -24.77 14.89 -13.28
C LYS A 132 -23.74 15.87 -12.76
N PHE A 133 -23.93 17.11 -13.16
CA PHE A 133 -23.16 18.22 -12.66
C PHE A 133 -23.57 18.52 -11.21
N TRP A 134 -22.61 18.86 -10.33
CA TRP A 134 -22.78 19.18 -8.90
C TRP A 134 -23.02 18.03 -7.90
N GLU A 135 -22.81 16.77 -8.26
CA GLU A 135 -22.96 15.67 -7.30
C GLU A 135 -21.70 15.45 -6.45
N LYS A 136 -21.89 15.04 -5.19
CA LYS A 136 -20.83 14.89 -4.16
C LYS A 136 -19.75 13.84 -4.47
N TRP A 137 -19.86 13.13 -5.58
CA TRP A 137 -19.03 11.97 -5.93
C TRP A 137 -18.18 12.17 -7.19
N THR A 138 -18.15 13.37 -7.79
CA THR A 138 -17.37 13.63 -9.02
C THR A 138 -16.75 15.03 -9.05
N ILE A 139 -15.52 15.10 -9.58
CA ILE A 139 -14.82 16.35 -9.91
C ILE A 139 -14.75 16.49 -11.42
N TRP A 140 -14.94 17.70 -11.92
CA TRP A 140 -14.83 18.04 -13.34
C TRP A 140 -13.56 18.84 -13.59
N VAL A 141 -12.78 18.43 -14.59
CA VAL A 141 -11.59 19.16 -15.05
C VAL A 141 -11.76 19.43 -16.54
N GLN A 142 -11.53 20.67 -16.95
CA GLN A 142 -11.57 21.08 -18.35
C GLN A 142 -10.16 21.43 -18.82
N ILE A 143 -9.76 20.87 -19.96
CA ILE A 143 -8.48 21.17 -20.62
C ILE A 143 -8.81 21.77 -21.98
N LEU A 144 -8.34 23.00 -22.21
CA LEU A 144 -8.45 23.70 -23.48
C LEU A 144 -7.07 24.26 -23.81
N VAL A 145 -6.50 23.82 -24.93
CA VAL A 145 -5.18 24.26 -25.41
C VAL A 145 -5.33 24.56 -26.90
N ASP A 146 -4.88 25.74 -27.30
CA ASP A 146 -4.76 26.13 -28.70
C ASP A 146 -3.31 26.52 -28.98
N CYS A 147 -2.79 26.15 -30.14
CA CYS A 147 -1.39 26.37 -30.53
C CYS A 147 -1.37 27.15 -31.84
N ASP A 148 -1.18 28.46 -31.75
CA ASP A 148 -1.02 29.32 -32.91
C ASP A 148 0.39 29.12 -33.51
N VAL A 149 0.43 28.74 -34.79
CA VAL A 149 1.68 28.67 -35.55
C VAL A 149 2.04 30.10 -35.99
N GLY A 150 2.97 30.73 -35.27
CA GLY A 150 3.60 32.00 -35.67
C GLY A 150 4.64 31.83 -36.76
#